data_AF-A0A0C6FQ19-F1
#
_entry.id   AF-A0A0C6FQ19-F1
#
_cell.length_a   1.000
_cell.length_b   1.000
_cell.length_c   1.000
_cell.angle_alpha   90.00
_cell.angle_beta   90.00
_cell.angle_gamma   90.00
#
_symmetry.space_group_name_H-M   'P 1'
#
loop_
_entity.id
_entity.type
_entity.pdbx_description
1 polymer ?
#
loop_
_entity_poly.entity_id
_entity_poly.type
_entity_poly.pdbx_seq_one_letter_code
_entity_poly.pdbx_strand_id
1 'polypeptide(L)'
;MDWGAAAYRARRLIAARKRIVPELHSLALIDFLAERGTVTAAELREHGPPDAAAILGHVTTAIHGRAHLPAANAWYRRDEAGTGYVVDPGFAVAWRGARACEGPTPAGHDPG
;
A
#
# COMPACT_ATOMS: atom_id res chain seq x y z
N MET A 1 0.41 9.70 -14.66
CA MET A 1 -0.55 9.55 -13.54
C MET A 1 -0.17 10.55 -12.45
N ASP A 2 -1.13 11.13 -11.74
CA ASP A 2 -0.85 11.94 -10.55
C ASP A 2 -0.72 11.02 -9.33
N TRP A 3 0.53 10.71 -8.97
CA TRP A 3 0.83 9.81 -7.86
C TRP A 3 0.54 10.43 -6.49
N GLY A 4 0.63 11.76 -6.34
CA GLY A 4 0.30 12.45 -5.09
C GLY A 4 -1.18 12.30 -4.76
N ALA A 5 -2.04 12.60 -5.74
CA ALA A 5 -3.49 12.43 -5.60
C ALA A 5 -3.88 10.95 -5.42
N ALA A 6 -3.17 10.02 -6.05
CA ALA A 6 -3.38 8.58 -5.88
C ALA A 6 -3.03 8.10 -4.47
N ALA A 7 -1.85 8.47 -3.95
CA ALA A 7 -1.42 8.14 -2.59
C ALA A 7 -2.38 8.70 -1.54
N TYR A 8 -2.82 9.94 -1.71
CA TYR A 8 -3.80 10.57 -0.82
C TYR A 8 -5.16 9.82 -0.84
N ARG A 9 -5.64 9.43 -2.03
CA ARG A 9 -6.88 8.62 -2.18
C ARG A 9 -6.75 7.26 -1.49
N ALA A 10 -5.64 6.56 -1.69
CA ALA A 10 -5.36 5.28 -1.03
C ALA A 10 -5.40 5.41 0.50
N ARG A 11 -4.75 6.45 1.03
CA ARG A 11 -4.73 6.73 2.47
C ARG A 11 -6.10 7.03 3.04
N ARG A 12 -6.89 7.89 2.38
CA ARG A 12 -8.28 8.17 2.79
C ARG A 12 -9.15 6.92 2.79
N LEU A 13 -8.98 6.04 1.81
CA LEU A 13 -9.74 4.79 1.78
C LEU A 13 -9.34 3.86 2.93
N ILE A 14 -8.05 3.73 3.23
CA ILE A 14 -7.55 2.94 4.36
C ILE A 14 -8.19 3.43 5.67
N ALA A 15 -8.14 4.73 5.94
CA ALA A 15 -8.75 5.32 7.14
C ALA A 15 -10.27 5.07 7.21
N ALA A 16 -10.96 5.19 6.08
CA ALA A 16 -12.41 4.93 5.97
C ALA A 16 -12.77 3.44 6.15
N ARG A 17 -11.84 2.52 5.86
CA ARG A 17 -12.04 1.06 5.88
C ARG A 17 -11.41 0.38 7.10
N LYS A 18 -10.93 1.14 8.09
CA LYS A 18 -10.27 0.64 9.30
C LYS A 18 -11.08 -0.37 10.14
N ARG A 19 -12.40 -0.42 9.96
CA ARG A 19 -13.29 -1.42 10.59
C ARG A 19 -13.26 -2.79 9.90
N ILE A 20 -12.73 -2.87 8.67
CA ILE A 20 -12.64 -4.11 7.88
C ILE A 20 -11.24 -4.69 8.00
N VAL A 21 -10.22 -3.86 7.76
CA VAL A 21 -8.81 -4.22 7.95
C VAL A 21 -8.20 -3.16 8.85
N PRO A 22 -7.43 -3.53 9.90
CA PRO A 22 -6.76 -2.56 10.75
C PRO A 22 -5.94 -1.56 9.93
N GLU A 23 -6.12 -0.28 10.23
CA GLU A 23 -5.40 0.81 9.56
C GLU A 23 -3.88 0.63 9.69
N LEU A 24 -3.40 0.22 10.87
CA LEU A 24 -1.98 -0.04 11.12
C LEU A 24 -1.41 -1.12 10.18
N HIS A 25 -2.14 -2.24 9.97
CA HIS A 25 -1.70 -3.29 9.05
C HIS A 25 -1.63 -2.80 7.62
N SER A 26 -2.63 -2.00 7.21
CA SER A 26 -2.70 -1.43 5.86
C SER A 26 -1.52 -0.49 5.63
N LEU A 27 -1.26 0.43 6.56
CA LEU A 27 -0.16 1.39 6.46
C LEU A 27 1.20 0.68 6.47
N ALA A 28 1.42 -0.26 7.41
CA ALA A 28 2.68 -1.00 7.51
C ALA A 28 2.99 -1.80 6.24
N LEU A 29 1.98 -2.43 5.63
CA LEU A 29 2.18 -3.16 4.38
C LEU A 29 2.57 -2.24 3.22
N ILE A 30 1.89 -1.10 3.06
CA ILE A 30 2.20 -0.18 1.95
C ILE A 30 3.54 0.52 2.19
N ASP A 31 3.88 0.85 3.45
CA ASP A 31 5.20 1.36 3.83
C ASP A 31 6.30 0.35 3.45
N PHE A 32 6.14 -0.92 3.84
CA PHE A 32 7.07 -2.00 3.50
C PHE A 32 7.26 -2.16 1.97
N LEU A 33 6.17 -2.20 1.21
CA LEU A 33 6.23 -2.31 -0.25
C LEU A 33 6.90 -1.08 -0.90
N ALA A 34 6.56 0.13 -0.43
CA ALA A 34 7.13 1.38 -0.94
C ALA A 34 8.62 1.55 -0.61
N GLU A 35 9.07 1.00 0.52
CA GLU A 35 10.48 1.01 0.92
C GLU A 35 11.30 -0.02 0.13
N ARG A 36 10.82 -1.26 0.03
CA ARG A 36 11.53 -2.33 -0.68
C ARG A 36 11.52 -2.14 -2.19
N GLY A 37 10.44 -1.57 -2.74
CA GLY A 37 10.23 -1.37 -4.17
C GLY A 37 9.94 -2.67 -4.93
N THR A 38 10.64 -3.76 -4.62
CA THR A 38 10.37 -5.12 -5.12
C THR A 38 10.28 -6.09 -3.95
N VAL A 39 9.22 -6.90 -3.93
CA VAL A 39 8.95 -7.89 -2.88
C VAL A 39 8.44 -9.17 -3.51
N THR A 40 8.98 -10.33 -3.13
CA THR A 40 8.49 -11.63 -3.58
C THR A 40 7.23 -12.05 -2.83
N ALA A 41 6.44 -12.97 -3.39
CA ALA A 41 5.28 -13.56 -2.70
C ALA A 41 5.69 -14.33 -1.44
N ALA A 42 6.90 -14.87 -1.39
CA ALA A 42 7.45 -15.51 -0.21
C ALA A 42 7.69 -14.48 0.91
N GLU A 43 8.39 -13.38 0.62
CA GLU A 43 8.61 -12.29 1.58
C GLU A 43 7.29 -11.66 2.03
N LEU A 44 6.33 -11.48 1.12
CA LEU A 44 5.01 -10.96 1.48
C LEU A 44 4.23 -11.92 2.38
N ARG A 45 4.40 -13.24 2.21
CA ARG A 45 3.77 -14.24 3.07
C ARG A 45 4.45 -14.35 4.43
N GLU A 46 5.76 -14.14 4.47
CA GLU A 46 6.56 -14.25 5.70
C GLU A 46 6.47 -13.01 6.57
N HIS A 47 6.50 -11.81 5.97
CA HIS A 47 6.55 -10.54 6.68
C HIS A 47 5.27 -9.69 6.54
N GLY A 48 4.40 -10.04 5.61
CA GLY A 48 3.15 -9.32 5.40
C GLY A 48 2.06 -9.72 6.40
N PRO A 49 1.08 -8.84 6.64
CA PRO A 49 -0.07 -9.17 7.47
C PRO A 49 -0.96 -10.23 6.77
N PRO A 50 -1.78 -10.97 7.53
CA PRO A 50 -2.70 -11.97 6.97
C PRO A 50 -3.68 -11.36 5.94
N ASP A 51 -4.01 -10.07 6.09
CA ASP A 51 -4.93 -9.34 5.22
C ASP A 51 -4.27 -8.73 3.98
N ALA A 52 -3.02 -9.10 3.65
CA ALA A 52 -2.24 -8.46 2.60
C ALA A 52 -2.99 -8.37 1.25
N ALA A 53 -3.66 -9.45 0.84
CA ALA A 53 -4.43 -9.48 -0.40
C ALA A 53 -5.61 -8.47 -0.39
N ALA A 54 -6.31 -8.34 0.73
CA ALA A 54 -7.41 -7.38 0.88
C ALA A 54 -6.89 -5.93 0.87
N ILE A 55 -5.75 -5.67 1.53
CA ILE A 55 -5.10 -4.36 1.54
C ILE A 55 -4.70 -3.96 0.12
N LEU A 56 -4.02 -4.85 -0.63
CA LEU A 56 -3.64 -4.61 -2.02
C LEU A 56 -4.86 -4.31 -2.90
N GLY A 57 -5.96 -5.05 -2.71
CA GLY A 57 -7.23 -4.82 -3.42
C GLY A 57 -7.87 -3.48 -3.10
N HIS A 58 -7.87 -3.06 -1.84
CA HIS A 58 -8.38 -1.74 -1.43
C HIS A 58 -7.56 -0.61 -2.02
N VAL A 59 -6.23 -0.67 -1.93
CA VAL A 59 -5.35 0.37 -2.49
C VAL A 59 -5.47 0.42 -4.01
N THR A 60 -5.51 -0.73 -4.68
CA THR A 60 -5.78 -0.80 -6.12
C THR A 60 -7.11 -0.11 -6.46
N THR A 61 -8.16 -0.40 -5.71
CA THR A 61 -9.49 0.20 -5.92
C THR A 61 -9.47 1.71 -5.71
N ALA A 62 -8.71 2.20 -4.73
CA ALA A 62 -8.59 3.64 -4.47
C ALA A 62 -7.89 4.40 -5.60
N ILE A 63 -6.87 3.79 -6.21
CA ILE A 63 -6.03 4.42 -7.21
C ILE A 63 -6.65 4.29 -8.61
N HIS A 64 -7.10 3.08 -8.96
CA HIS A 64 -7.53 2.73 -10.32
C HIS A 64 -9.04 2.56 -10.46
N GLY A 65 -9.80 2.60 -9.36
CA GLY A 65 -11.22 2.29 -9.35
C GLY A 65 -11.50 0.78 -9.31
N ARG A 66 -12.76 0.38 -9.49
CA ARG A 66 -13.23 -1.02 -9.36
C ARG A 66 -12.73 -2.00 -10.44
N ALA A 67 -11.74 -1.60 -11.24
CA ALA A 67 -11.17 -2.38 -12.33
C ALA A 67 -9.92 -3.15 -11.90
N HIS A 68 -9.52 -4.16 -12.70
CA HIS A 68 -8.24 -4.83 -12.57
C HIS A 68 -7.07 -3.85 -12.69
N LEU A 69 -5.90 -4.22 -12.16
CA LEU A 69 -4.67 -3.44 -12.33
C LEU A 69 -4.40 -3.22 -13.82
N PRO A 70 -4.23 -1.96 -14.25
CA PRO A 70 -3.94 -1.68 -15.65
C PRO A 70 -2.56 -2.24 -16.02
N ALA A 71 -2.37 -2.68 -17.26
CA ALA A 71 -1.09 -3.19 -17.72
C ALA A 71 0.02 -2.11 -17.72
N ALA A 72 -0.37 -0.83 -17.83
CA ALA A 72 0.52 0.33 -17.77
C ALA A 72 0.05 1.30 -16.69
N ASN A 73 1.00 1.99 -16.04
CA ASN A 73 0.74 2.93 -14.93
C ASN A 73 0.04 2.32 -13.71
N ALA A 74 0.14 1.00 -13.50
CA ALA A 74 -0.29 0.39 -12.25
C ALA A 74 0.65 0.79 -11.10
N TRP A 75 0.10 0.86 -9.89
CA TRP A 75 0.88 1.25 -8.71
C TRP A 75 1.83 0.15 -8.24
N TYR A 76 1.54 -1.09 -8.61
CA TYR A 76 2.51 -2.17 -8.68
C TYR A 76 2.20 -3.04 -9.90
N ARG A 77 3.19 -3.81 -10.34
CA ARG A 77 3.04 -4.90 -11.29
C ARG A 77 3.56 -6.21 -10.70
N ARG A 78 3.18 -7.32 -11.32
CA ARG A 78 3.89 -8.58 -11.10
C ARG A 78 5.24 -8.54 -11.81
N ASP A 79 6.26 -9.17 -11.24
CA ASP A 79 7.53 -9.38 -11.94
C ASP A 79 7.36 -10.37 -13.11
N GLU A 80 8.41 -10.58 -13.91
CA GLU A 80 8.35 -11.46 -15.08
C GLU A 80 8.02 -12.91 -14.74
N ALA A 81 8.42 -13.38 -13.56
CA ALA A 81 8.07 -14.71 -13.06
C ALA A 81 6.64 -14.81 -12.51
N GLY A 82 5.94 -13.67 -12.34
CA GLY A 82 4.62 -13.61 -11.71
C GLY A 82 4.64 -13.81 -10.20
N THR A 83 5.82 -13.99 -9.59
CA THR A 83 5.98 -14.35 -8.18
C THR A 83 6.33 -13.16 -7.31
N GLY A 84 6.68 -12.02 -7.89
CA GLY A 84 7.01 -10.79 -7.21
C GLY A 84 6.00 -9.67 -7.42
N TYR A 85 6.11 -8.65 -6.60
CA TYR A 85 5.39 -7.39 -6.65
C TYR A 85 6.44 -6.29 -6.83
N VAL A 86 6.35 -5.54 -7.92
CA VAL A 86 7.23 -4.41 -8.23
C VAL A 86 6.40 -3.15 -8.15
N VAL A 87 6.65 -2.33 -7.14
CA VAL A 87 5.95 -1.06 -6.90
C VAL A 87 6.45 0.00 -7.86
N ASP A 88 5.54 0.82 -8.40
CA ASP A 88 5.90 1.95 -9.22
C ASP A 88 6.70 2.98 -8.39
N PRO A 89 7.89 3.42 -8.85
CA PRO A 89 8.72 4.33 -8.07
C PRO A 89 8.02 5.68 -7.81
N GLY A 90 7.18 6.15 -8.74
CA GLY A 90 6.41 7.37 -8.57
C GLY A 90 5.37 7.24 -7.46
N PHE A 91 4.69 6.08 -7.38
CA PHE A 91 3.80 5.79 -6.24
C PHE A 91 4.58 5.71 -4.92
N ALA A 92 5.72 4.99 -4.88
CA ALA A 92 6.50 4.83 -3.67
C ALA A 92 7.02 6.16 -3.08
N VAL A 93 7.43 7.10 -3.94
CA VAL A 93 7.82 8.45 -3.53
C VAL A 93 6.61 9.25 -3.02
N ALA A 94 5.51 9.24 -3.78
CA ALA A 94 4.31 9.96 -3.38
C ALA A 94 3.69 9.44 -2.08
N TRP A 95 3.71 8.12 -1.86
CA TRP A 95 3.26 7.49 -0.63
C TRP A 95 4.07 7.95 0.57
N ARG A 96 5.40 7.94 0.48
CA ARG A 96 6.29 8.44 1.55
C ARG A 96 6.05 9.92 1.84
N GLY A 97 5.88 10.75 0.81
CA GLY A 97 5.52 12.16 0.97
C GLY A 97 4.19 12.33 1.70
N ALA A 98 3.16 11.58 1.29
CA ALA A 98 1.86 11.58 1.96
C ALA A 98 1.97 11.13 3.42
N ARG A 99 2.79 10.11 3.73
CA ARG A 99 3.09 9.62 5.09
C ARG A 99 3.69 10.72 5.97
N ALA A 100 4.69 11.44 5.47
CA ALA A 100 5.36 12.51 6.20
C ALA A 100 4.45 13.72 6.49
N CYS A 101 3.56 14.11 5.58
CA CYS A 101 2.74 15.32 5.74
C CYS A 101 1.65 15.25 6.82
N GLU A 102 1.19 14.06 7.21
CA GLU A 102 0.11 13.90 8.21
C GLU A 102 0.64 13.50 9.60
N GLY A 103 1.95 13.61 9.83
CA GLY A 103 2.60 13.27 11.10
C GLY A 103 2.64 11.76 11.39
N PRO A 104 3.51 11.31 12.31
CA PRO A 104 3.57 9.91 12.69
C PRO A 104 2.22 9.48 13.27
N THR A 105 1.71 8.33 12.81
CA THR A 105 0.63 7.62 13.51
C THR A 105 1.13 7.42 14.95
N PRO A 106 0.43 7.91 15.99
CA PRO A 106 0.88 7.65 17.35
C PRO A 106 0.95 6.14 17.52
N ALA A 107 2.16 5.63 17.72
CA ALA A 107 2.34 4.29 18.24
C ALA A 107 1.61 4.29 19.58
N GLY A 108 0.45 3.63 19.63
CA GLY A 108 -0.28 3.39 20.86
C GLY A 108 0.52 2.44 21.72
N HIS A 109 1.57 2.97 22.33
CA HIS A 109 2.20 2.42 23.52
C HIS A 109 1.29 2.77 24.68
N ASP A 110 0.78 1.71 25.29
CA ASP A 110 0.05 1.63 26.54
C ASP A 110 0.63 2.54 27.64
N PRO A 111 -0.21 3.27 28.40
CA PRO A 111 0.20 3.80 29.68
C PRO A 111 -0.65 3.21 30.81
N GLY A 112 -0.07 2.23 31.52
CA GLY A 112 -0.16 2.12 32.99
C GLY A 112 -1.34 1.34 33.57
#